data_AF-A0A7Z9XFV0-F1
#
_entry.id   AF-A0A7Z9XFV0-F1
#
_cell.length_a   1.000
_cell.length_b   1.000
_cell.length_c   1.000
_cell.angle_alpha   90.00
_cell.angle_beta   90.00
_cell.angle_gamma   90.00
#
_symmetry.space_group_name_H-M   'P 1'
#
loop_
_entity.id
_entity.type
_entity.pdbx_description
1 polymer ?
#
loop_
_entity_poly.entity_id
_entity_poly.type
_entity_poly.pdbx_seq_one_letter_code
_entity_poly.pdbx_strand_id
1 'polypeptide(L)'
;MQKAKEKADEAGVLAPSSTVAVAPEYSFQVIAEDDPNLALAGLRIEIEKRLLQLAESREIRVQKASVGRLMRLLVEQGVLTQEEYGVLADMIGLLNSAVHGASVDRRAVDWAMEVGPRLLRSLDERAEKK
;
A
#
# COMPACT_ATOMS: atom_id res chain seq x y z
N MET A 1 -1.93 -15.60 -6.25
CA MET A 1 -1.00 -14.48 -6.54
C MET A 1 -1.31 -13.82 -7.88
N GLN A 2 -1.35 -14.52 -9.02
CA GLN A 2 -1.73 -13.96 -10.34
C GLN A 2 -3.03 -13.12 -10.30
N LYS A 3 -4.10 -13.68 -9.72
CA LYS A 3 -5.40 -13.01 -9.58
C LYS A 3 -5.37 -11.73 -8.74
N ALA A 4 -4.47 -11.62 -7.76
CA ALA A 4 -4.37 -10.43 -6.92
C ALA A 4 -3.67 -9.27 -7.66
N LYS A 5 -2.71 -9.60 -8.53
CA LYS A 5 -2.03 -8.64 -9.40
C LYS A 5 -2.96 -8.10 -10.50
N GLU A 6 -3.65 -8.99 -11.20
CA GLU A 6 -4.63 -8.62 -12.24
C GLU A 6 -5.75 -7.74 -11.68
N LYS A 7 -6.27 -8.08 -10.50
CA LYS A 7 -7.29 -7.29 -9.81
C LYS A 7 -6.80 -5.91 -9.37
N ALA A 8 -5.51 -5.75 -9.07
CA ALA A 8 -4.95 -4.44 -8.70
C ALA A 8 -4.73 -3.53 -9.92
N ASP A 9 -4.34 -4.09 -11.07
CA ASP A 9 -4.21 -3.35 -12.32
C ASP A 9 -5.60 -2.94 -12.88
N GLU A 10 -6.61 -3.81 -12.82
CA GLU A 10 -7.97 -3.50 -13.28
C GLU A 10 -8.69 -2.44 -12.43
N ALA A 11 -8.43 -2.43 -11.11
CA ALA A 11 -9.08 -1.53 -10.17
C ALA A 11 -8.65 -0.04 -10.27
N GLY A 12 -7.67 0.30 -11.13
CA GLY A 12 -7.12 1.66 -11.20
C GLY A 12 -6.37 2.10 -9.93
N VAL A 13 -6.03 1.15 -9.05
CA VAL A 13 -5.32 1.38 -7.78
C VAL A 13 -3.86 1.73 -8.03
N LEU A 14 -3.27 1.20 -9.10
CA LEU A 14 -1.84 1.27 -9.35
C LEU A 14 -1.51 2.32 -10.40
N ALA A 15 -0.45 3.10 -10.15
CA ALA A 15 0.17 3.91 -11.18
C ALA A 15 0.63 3.01 -12.37
N PRO A 16 0.64 3.52 -13.61
CA PRO A 16 1.06 2.75 -14.77
C PRO A 16 2.47 2.18 -14.58
N SER A 17 2.65 0.92 -14.97
CA SER A 17 3.95 0.24 -14.85
C SER A 17 4.93 0.84 -15.86
N SER A 18 6.01 1.46 -15.35
CA SER A 18 7.14 1.88 -16.19
C SER A 18 8.11 0.71 -16.30
N THR A 19 8.43 0.28 -17.52
CA THR A 19 9.30 -0.88 -17.84
C THR A 19 10.80 -0.67 -17.55
N VAL A 20 11.17 0.33 -16.76
CA VAL A 20 12.56 0.62 -16.41
C VAL A 20 12.79 0.14 -14.99
N ALA A 21 13.86 -0.63 -14.75
CA ALA A 21 14.29 -0.97 -13.40
C ALA A 21 14.59 0.35 -12.64
N VAL A 22 13.63 0.78 -11.83
CA VAL A 22 13.74 2.01 -11.03
C VAL A 22 14.64 1.68 -9.85
N ALA A 23 15.65 2.51 -9.60
CA ALA A 23 16.40 2.47 -8.35
C ALA A 23 15.42 2.45 -7.16
N PRO A 24 15.78 1.83 -6.02
CA PRO A 24 14.88 1.79 -4.87
C PRO A 24 14.49 3.23 -4.47
N GLU A 25 13.19 3.53 -4.64
CA GLU A 25 12.59 4.83 -4.36
C GLU A 25 12.38 5.01 -2.85
N TYR A 26 12.22 3.89 -2.14
CA TYR A 26 11.98 3.85 -0.71
C TYR A 26 13.00 2.99 0.02
N SER A 27 13.33 3.37 1.26
CA SER A 27 14.30 2.66 2.10
C SER A 27 13.93 1.20 2.35
N PHE A 28 12.64 0.86 2.41
CA PHE A 28 12.19 -0.51 2.62
C PHE A 28 12.56 -1.45 1.45
N GLN A 29 12.76 -0.92 0.24
CA GLN A 29 13.18 -1.73 -0.91
C GLN A 29 14.66 -2.13 -0.81
N VAL A 30 15.49 -1.32 -0.17
CA VAL A 30 16.93 -1.57 -0.02
C VAL A 30 17.20 -2.79 0.87
N ILE A 31 16.40 -2.95 1.92
CA ILE A 31 16.58 -4.02 2.92
C ILE A 31 15.83 -5.31 2.58
N ALA A 32 15.11 -5.37 1.45
CA ALA A 32 14.21 -6.47 1.14
C ALA A 32 14.91 -7.84 0.99
N GLU A 33 16.16 -7.85 0.51
CA GLU A 33 16.97 -9.07 0.41
C GLU A 33 17.61 -9.46 1.75
N ASP A 34 17.91 -8.49 2.63
CA ASP A 34 18.58 -8.72 3.91
C ASP A 34 17.59 -9.10 5.02
N ASP A 35 16.48 -8.37 5.13
CA ASP A 35 15.41 -8.61 6.09
C ASP A 35 14.03 -8.33 5.45
N PRO A 36 13.39 -9.38 4.88
CA PRO A 36 12.09 -9.25 4.24
C PRO A 36 10.98 -8.78 5.19
N ASN A 37 11.02 -9.17 6.46
CA ASN A 37 9.99 -8.79 7.41
C ASN A 37 10.09 -7.30 7.75
N LEU A 38 11.31 -6.80 7.92
CA LEU A 38 11.55 -5.37 8.11
C LEU A 38 11.16 -4.55 6.87
N ALA A 39 11.41 -5.08 5.66
CA ALA A 39 11.00 -4.44 4.42
C ALA A 39 9.47 -4.31 4.31
N LEU A 40 8.73 -5.38 4.61
CA LEU A 40 7.26 -5.36 4.61
C LEU A 40 6.69 -4.47 5.72
N ALA A 41 7.33 -4.44 6.90
CA ALA A 41 6.98 -3.50 7.96
C ALA A 41 7.18 -2.04 7.51
N GLY A 42 8.29 -1.75 6.82
CA GLY A 42 8.57 -0.45 6.23
C GLY A 42 7.49 -0.03 5.23
N LEU A 43 7.12 -0.91 4.30
CA LEU A 43 6.03 -0.64 3.35
C LEU A 43 4.70 -0.36 4.06
N ARG A 44 4.35 -1.11 5.12
CA ARG A 44 3.13 -0.88 5.90
C ARG A 44 3.10 0.53 6.50
N ILE A 45 4.24 0.97 7.05
CA ILE A 45 4.38 2.31 7.64
C ILE A 45 4.15 3.39 6.57
N GLU A 46 4.76 3.22 5.39
CA GLU A 46 4.59 4.17 4.29
C GLU A 46 3.12 4.24 3.82
N ILE A 47 2.41 3.10 3.71
CA ILE A 47 0.99 3.08 3.35
C ILE A 47 0.15 3.83 4.40
N GLU A 48 0.37 3.58 5.69
CA GLU A 48 -0.36 4.27 6.76
C GLU A 48 -0.16 5.78 6.69
N LYS A 49 1.07 6.22 6.47
CA LYS A 49 1.41 7.64 6.31
C LYS A 49 0.67 8.28 5.14
N ARG A 50 0.62 7.61 3.98
CA ARG A 50 -0.10 8.13 2.79
C ARG A 50 -1.60 8.19 2.99
N LEU A 51 -2.20 7.18 3.61
CA LEU A 51 -3.63 7.17 3.88
C LEU A 51 -4.01 8.31 4.84
N LEU A 52 -3.15 8.64 5.81
CA LEU A 52 -3.35 9.79 6.70
C LEU A 52 -3.27 11.10 5.93
N GLN A 53 -2.23 11.27 5.10
CA GLN A 53 -2.08 12.45 4.25
C GLN A 53 -3.26 12.64 3.29
N LEU A 54 -3.76 11.55 2.71
CA LEU A 54 -4.93 11.57 1.83
C LEU A 54 -6.19 11.97 2.59
N ALA A 55 -6.39 11.50 3.82
CA ALA A 55 -7.53 11.94 4.63
C ALA A 55 -7.41 13.44 4.99
N GLU A 56 -6.21 13.89 5.38
CA GLU A 56 -5.93 15.28 5.71
C GLU A 56 -6.14 16.21 4.51
N SER A 57 -5.72 15.81 3.30
CA SER A 57 -5.91 16.62 2.08
C SER A 57 -7.38 16.78 1.67
N ARG A 58 -8.26 15.92 2.20
CA ARG A 58 -9.72 15.94 2.03
C ARG A 58 -10.44 16.54 3.22
N GLU A 59 -9.71 17.13 4.19
CA GLU A 59 -10.24 17.69 5.43
C GLU A 59 -11.05 16.67 6.28
N ILE A 60 -10.79 15.39 6.09
CA ILE A 60 -11.43 14.30 6.84
C ILE A 60 -10.77 14.23 8.21
N ARG A 61 -11.55 14.46 9.28
CA ARG A 61 -11.05 14.38 10.65
C ARG A 61 -10.75 12.95 11.04
N VAL A 62 -9.46 12.60 11.09
CA VAL A 62 -8.99 11.31 11.59
C VAL A 62 -8.63 11.46 13.07
N GLN A 63 -9.41 10.83 13.96
CA GLN A 63 -8.96 10.55 15.34
C GLN A 63 -8.03 9.33 15.34
N LYS A 64 -7.32 9.03 16.44
CA LYS A 64 -6.49 7.82 16.58
C LYS A 64 -7.22 6.58 16.02
N ALA A 65 -6.85 6.18 14.81
CA ALA A 65 -7.52 5.17 14.02
C ALA A 65 -6.47 4.19 13.50
N SER A 66 -6.81 2.91 13.52
CA SER A 66 -6.00 1.91 12.84
C SER A 66 -6.11 2.10 11.32
N VAL A 67 -5.10 1.63 10.57
CA VAL A 67 -5.13 1.60 9.10
C VAL A 67 -6.46 1.06 8.55
N GLY A 68 -6.96 -0.04 9.11
CA GLY A 68 -8.25 -0.61 8.69
C GLY A 68 -9.45 0.32 8.91
N ARG A 69 -9.46 1.10 10.00
CA ARG A 69 -10.51 2.10 10.24
C ARG A 69 -10.35 3.30 9.30
N LEU A 70 -9.12 3.74 9.06
CA LEU A 70 -8.82 4.84 8.14
C LEU A 70 -9.24 4.52 6.70
N MET A 71 -8.93 3.32 6.20
CA MET A 71 -9.36 2.86 4.88
C MET A 71 -10.88 2.83 4.75
N ARG A 72 -11.60 2.33 5.79
CA ARG A 72 -13.07 2.34 5.79
C ARG A 72 -13.64 3.76 5.71
N LEU A 73 -13.08 4.68 6.49
CA LEU A 73 -13.50 6.09 6.46
C LEU A 73 -13.29 6.72 5.08
N LEU A 74 -12.15 6.45 4.44
CA LEU A 74 -11.87 6.94 3.08
C LEU A 74 -12.85 6.38 2.04
N VAL A 75 -13.31 5.13 2.20
CA VAL A 75 -14.37 4.56 1.35
C VAL A 75 -15.73 5.20 1.62
N GLU A 76 -16.09 5.38 2.90
CA GLU A 76 -17.34 6.01 3.30
C GLU A 76 -17.46 7.46 2.79
N GLN A 77 -16.31 8.16 2.69
CA GLN A 77 -16.23 9.52 2.12
C GLN A 77 -16.04 9.53 0.60
N GLY A 78 -16.06 8.37 -0.07
CA GLY A 78 -15.92 8.24 -1.52
C GLY A 78 -14.54 8.58 -2.08
N VAL A 79 -13.52 8.69 -1.21
CA VAL A 79 -12.13 8.95 -1.61
C VAL A 79 -11.46 7.69 -2.15
N LEU A 80 -11.85 6.53 -1.61
CA LEU A 80 -11.50 5.20 -2.13
C LEU A 80 -12.75 4.49 -2.64
N THR A 81 -12.61 3.74 -3.73
CA THR A 81 -13.65 2.82 -4.18
C THR A 81 -13.63 1.53 -3.35
N GLN A 82 -14.72 0.76 -3.40
CA GLN A 82 -14.77 -0.57 -2.75
C GLN A 82 -13.74 -1.54 -3.30
N GLU A 83 -13.41 -1.42 -4.58
CA GLU A 83 -12.41 -2.26 -5.23
C GLU A 83 -11.00 -1.91 -4.74
N GLU A 84 -10.69 -0.61 -4.66
CA GLU A 84 -9.42 -0.11 -4.13
C GLU A 84 -9.22 -0.50 -2.66
N TYR A 85 -10.28 -0.42 -1.87
CA TYR A 85 -10.28 -0.93 -0.50
C TYR A 85 -9.95 -2.41 -0.43
N GLY A 86 -10.52 -3.23 -1.32
CA GLY A 86 -10.25 -4.67 -1.37
C GLY A 86 -8.77 -4.97 -1.61
N VAL A 87 -8.16 -4.31 -2.60
CA VAL A 87 -6.74 -4.48 -2.92
C VAL A 87 -5.85 -4.01 -1.77
N LEU A 88 -6.16 -2.86 -1.18
CA LEU A 88 -5.46 -2.33 -0.01
C LEU A 88 -5.60 -3.26 1.21
N ALA A 89 -6.78 -3.83 1.44
CA ALA A 89 -7.02 -4.76 2.54
C ALA A 89 -6.21 -6.05 2.39
N ASP A 90 -6.12 -6.60 1.18
CA ASP A 90 -5.31 -7.78 0.88
C ASP A 90 -3.81 -7.49 1.13
N MET A 91 -3.32 -6.33 0.66
CA MET A 91 -1.95 -5.86 0.93
C MET A 91 -1.70 -5.71 2.42
N ILE A 92 -2.52 -4.95 3.14
CA ILE A 92 -2.36 -4.72 4.59
C ILE A 92 -2.43 -6.02 5.39
N GLY A 93 -3.26 -6.99 4.97
CA GLY A 93 -3.30 -8.33 5.56
C GLY A 93 -1.94 -9.02 5.52
N LEU A 94 -1.31 -9.06 4.34
CA LEU A 94 0.03 -9.60 4.16
C LEU A 94 1.06 -8.87 5.03
N LEU A 95 1.06 -7.54 4.99
CA LEU A 95 2.07 -6.74 5.70
C LEU A 95 1.94 -6.84 7.22
N ASN A 96 0.73 -6.97 7.75
CA ASN A 96 0.52 -7.19 9.18
C ASN A 96 1.11 -8.52 9.65
N SER A 97 1.01 -9.60 8.86
CA SER A 97 1.64 -10.88 9.21
C SER A 97 3.16 -10.75 9.35
N ALA A 98 3.80 -9.97 8.47
CA ALA A 98 5.24 -9.70 8.54
C ALA A 98 5.62 -8.93 9.82
N VAL A 99 4.83 -7.90 10.17
CA VAL A 99 5.03 -7.11 11.41
C VAL A 99 4.89 -7.96 12.67
N HIS A 100 4.01 -8.98 12.64
CA HIS A 100 3.86 -9.93 13.75
C HIS A 100 4.93 -11.04 13.78
N GLY A 101 5.95 -10.96 12.92
CA GLY A 101 7.07 -11.89 12.90
C GLY A 101 6.77 -13.24 12.23
N ALA A 102 5.68 -13.34 11.47
CA ALA A 102 5.44 -14.54 10.68
C ALA A 102 6.53 -14.73 9.62
N SER A 103 6.84 -15.97 9.28
CA SER A 103 7.63 -16.26 8.08
C SER A 103 6.78 -15.95 6.86
N VAL A 104 7.25 -15.02 6.02
CA VAL A 104 6.55 -14.60 4.80
C VAL A 104 7.19 -15.30 3.60
N ASP A 105 6.36 -15.87 2.73
CA ASP A 105 6.80 -16.48 1.47
C ASP A 105 7.51 -15.42 0.61
N ARG A 106 8.68 -15.77 0.04
CA ARG A 106 9.44 -14.91 -0.88
C ARG A 106 8.57 -14.35 -2.01
N ARG A 107 7.63 -15.13 -2.54
CA ARG A 107 6.68 -14.67 -3.58
C ARG A 107 5.81 -13.51 -3.10
N ALA A 108 5.45 -13.49 -1.83
CA ALA A 108 4.65 -12.42 -1.26
C ALA A 108 5.50 -11.16 -1.02
N VAL A 109 6.77 -11.34 -0.65
CA VAL A 109 7.76 -10.25 -0.58
C VAL A 109 7.97 -9.64 -1.96
N ASP A 110 8.25 -10.45 -2.98
CA ASP A 110 8.46 -10.00 -4.36
C ASP A 110 7.25 -9.22 -4.88
N TRP A 111 6.04 -9.73 -4.62
CA TRP A 111 4.80 -9.05 -4.98
C TRP A 111 4.66 -7.70 -4.27
N ALA A 112 4.96 -7.63 -2.97
CA ALA A 112 4.90 -6.38 -2.22
C ALA A 112 5.94 -5.35 -2.69
N MET A 113 7.13 -5.79 -3.09
CA MET A 113 8.18 -4.91 -3.65
C MET A 113 7.83 -4.42 -5.06
N GLU A 114 7.09 -5.21 -5.84
CA GLU A 114 6.60 -4.80 -7.15
C GLU A 114 5.40 -3.83 -7.03
N VAL A 115 4.42 -4.16 -6.19
CA VAL A 115 3.13 -3.45 -6.13
C VAL A 115 3.15 -2.29 -5.15
N GLY A 116 3.88 -2.41 -4.04
CA GLY A 116 3.95 -1.43 -2.97
C GLY A 116 4.33 -0.02 -3.44
N PRO A 117 5.46 0.18 -4.13
CA PRO A 117 5.84 1.50 -4.66
C PRO A 117 4.80 2.12 -5.59
N ARG A 118 4.17 1.31 -6.46
CA ARG A 118 3.10 1.76 -7.38
C ARG A 118 1.85 2.22 -6.62
N LEU A 119 1.52 1.52 -5.54
CA LEU A 119 0.43 1.90 -4.63
C LEU A 119 0.74 3.22 -3.91
N LEU A 120 1.95 3.36 -3.36
CA LEU A 120 2.35 4.59 -2.67
C LEU A 120 2.26 5.81 -3.58
N ARG A 121 2.75 5.69 -4.82
CA ARG A 121 2.65 6.75 -5.83
C ARG A 121 1.21 7.11 -6.17
N SER A 122 0.33 6.12 -6.33
CA SER A 122 -1.09 6.36 -6.57
C SER A 122 -1.77 7.12 -5.41
N LEU A 123 -1.42 6.78 -4.15
CA LEU A 123 -1.91 7.50 -2.98
C LEU A 123 -1.37 8.94 -2.91
N ASP A 124 -0.09 9.13 -3.22
CA ASP A 124 0.56 10.46 -3.30
C ASP A 124 -0.17 11.34 -4.35
N GLU A 125 -0.37 10.83 -5.57
CA GLU A 125 -1.09 11.55 -6.65
C GLU A 125 -2.53 11.93 -6.26
N ARG A 126 -3.23 11.07 -5.51
CA ARG A 126 -4.60 11.34 -5.04
C ARG A 126 -4.63 12.39 -3.92
N ALA A 127 -3.61 12.45 -3.10
CA ALA A 127 -3.49 13.44 -2.05
C ALA A 127 -3.23 14.84 -2.64
N GLU A 128 -2.53 14.92 -3.76
CA GLU A 128 -2.22 16.17 -4.47
C GLU A 128 -3.40 16.72 -5.31
N LYS A 129 -4.24 15.85 -5.88
CA LYS A 129 -5.40 16.24 -6.70
C LYS A 129 -6.55 16.73 -5.79
N LYS A 130 -6.72 18.05 -5.62
CA LYS A 130 -7.88 18.62 -4.89
C LYS A 130 -9.20 18.37 -5.61
#